data_AF-A0A368VH22-F1
#
_entry.id   AF-A0A368VH22-F1
#
_cell.length_a   1.000
_cell.length_b   1.000
_cell.length_c   1.000
_cell.angle_alpha   90.00
_cell.angle_beta   90.00
_cell.angle_gamma   90.00
#
_symmetry.space_group_name_H-M   'P 1'
#
loop_
_entity.id
_entity.type
_entity.pdbx_description
1 polymer ?
#
loop_
_entity_poly.entity_id
_entity_poly.type
_entity_poly.pdbx_seq_one_letter_code
_entity_poly.pdbx_strand_id
1 'polypeptide(L)'
;MLDKIEAHRFMYRFIKNQIQIYEFEQWLYSHDELEDLLGDKEYFDFVSRDYKNKYAFQDTEKQIRNLISLGFFEQERILDLLNKLIQNDNEPLRIMERLYDDYCDGYNFLRYIALYFISTSDEYLEVLKNDQIRLQQYLAPIKVDAKRLLAYFEKDELSIVVENVYTDKRDVVDRIELHSINEMLAKKKEP
;
A
#
# COMPACT_ATOMS: atom_id res chain seq x y z
N MET A 1 -14.42 4.89 21.83
CA MET A 1 -13.70 6.17 21.86
C MET A 1 -12.62 6.07 20.82
N LEU A 2 -12.63 6.96 19.85
CA LEU A 2 -11.64 7.00 18.78
C LEU A 2 -10.27 7.37 19.37
N ASP A 3 -9.20 6.72 18.92
CA ASP A 3 -7.83 7.13 19.24
C ASP A 3 -7.17 7.86 18.06
N LYS A 4 -6.02 8.49 18.32
CA LYS A 4 -5.32 9.31 17.32
C LYS A 4 -4.88 8.52 16.09
N ILE A 5 -4.43 7.28 16.27
CA ILE A 5 -3.94 6.44 15.16
C ILE A 5 -5.13 6.04 14.30
N GLU A 6 -6.25 5.63 14.89
CA GLU A 6 -7.46 5.27 14.16
C GLU A 6 -8.09 6.49 13.46
N ALA A 7 -8.04 7.67 14.06
CA ALA A 7 -8.44 8.92 13.40
C ALA A 7 -7.57 9.19 12.16
N HIS A 8 -6.26 9.15 12.31
CA HIS A 8 -5.32 9.35 11.20
C HIS A 8 -5.46 8.25 10.13
N ARG A 9 -5.76 7.00 10.51
CA ARG A 9 -6.03 5.89 9.59
C ARG A 9 -7.30 6.15 8.77
N PHE A 10 -8.36 6.68 9.38
CA PHE A 10 -9.56 7.12 8.65
C PHE A 10 -9.22 8.22 7.64
N MET A 11 -8.46 9.23 8.06
CA MET A 11 -8.04 10.32 7.18
C MET A 11 -7.13 9.84 6.02
N TYR A 12 -6.25 8.87 6.26
CA TYR A 12 -5.43 8.24 5.21
C TYR A 12 -6.30 7.55 4.16
N ARG A 13 -7.35 6.82 4.57
CA ARG A 13 -8.29 6.19 3.63
C ARG A 13 -9.02 7.22 2.77
N PHE A 14 -9.33 8.39 3.32
CA PHE A 14 -9.85 9.51 2.53
C PHE A 14 -8.86 9.97 1.45
N ILE A 15 -7.57 10.15 1.78
CA ILE A 15 -6.53 10.49 0.80
C ILE A 15 -6.43 9.43 -0.31
N LYS A 16 -6.57 8.14 0.02
CA LYS A 16 -6.57 7.05 -0.97
C LYS A 16 -7.89 6.92 -1.76
N ASN A 17 -8.79 7.90 -1.69
CA ASN A 17 -10.10 7.92 -2.35
C ASN A 17 -11.01 6.74 -1.96
N GLN A 18 -10.82 6.17 -0.77
CA GLN A 18 -11.63 5.06 -0.26
C GLN A 18 -12.86 5.55 0.51
N ILE A 19 -12.92 6.85 0.80
CA ILE A 19 -13.97 7.52 1.56
C ILE A 19 -14.38 8.74 0.77
N GLN A 20 -15.68 8.93 0.57
CA GLN A 20 -16.21 10.11 -0.12
C GLN A 20 -16.19 11.33 0.80
N ILE A 21 -16.15 12.53 0.20
CA ILE A 21 -16.11 13.79 0.95
C ILE A 21 -17.29 13.96 1.92
N TYR A 22 -18.49 13.51 1.52
CA TYR A 22 -19.66 13.52 2.39
C TYR A 22 -19.50 12.57 3.59
N GLU A 23 -18.95 11.38 3.37
CA GLU A 23 -18.70 10.42 4.47
C GLU A 23 -17.65 10.96 5.45
N PHE A 24 -16.63 11.66 4.94
CA PHE A 24 -15.64 12.35 5.77
C PHE A 24 -16.26 13.48 6.60
N GLU A 25 -17.12 14.30 5.99
CA GLU A 25 -17.85 15.35 6.69
C GLU A 25 -18.73 14.78 7.82
N GLN A 26 -19.52 13.74 7.53
CA GLN A 26 -20.35 13.09 8.56
C GLN A 26 -19.51 12.47 9.67
N TRP A 27 -18.35 11.90 9.33
CA TRP A 27 -17.42 11.36 10.31
C TRP A 27 -16.87 12.46 11.24
N LEU A 28 -16.45 13.61 10.69
CA LEU A 28 -15.99 14.75 11.50
C LEU A 28 -17.06 15.20 12.51
N TYR A 29 -18.31 15.35 12.08
CA TYR A 29 -19.40 15.83 12.94
C TYR A 29 -19.91 14.80 13.96
N SER A 30 -19.50 13.53 13.83
CA SER A 30 -19.92 12.46 14.75
C SER A 30 -18.86 12.10 15.80
N HIS A 31 -17.70 12.76 15.78
CA HIS A 31 -16.58 12.48 16.68
C HIS A 31 -16.05 13.77 17.32
N ASP A 32 -16.72 14.24 18.36
CA ASP A 32 -16.33 15.43 19.12
C ASP A 32 -14.91 15.30 19.71
N GLU A 33 -14.47 14.07 20.01
CA GLU A 33 -13.11 13.82 20.51
C GLU A 33 -11.98 14.20 19.53
N LEU A 34 -12.30 14.48 18.26
CA LEU A 34 -11.31 14.91 17.26
C LEU A 34 -10.69 16.27 17.59
N GLU A 35 -11.39 17.15 18.30
CA GLU A 35 -10.83 18.44 18.73
C GLU A 35 -9.57 18.23 19.57
N ASP A 36 -9.63 17.32 20.55
CA ASP A 36 -8.49 16.97 21.39
C ASP A 36 -7.40 16.21 20.62
N LEU A 37 -7.78 15.31 19.70
CA LEU A 37 -6.83 14.45 18.97
C LEU A 37 -6.00 15.21 17.93
N LEU A 38 -6.63 16.14 17.23
CA LEU A 38 -6.04 16.92 16.13
C LEU A 38 -5.49 18.27 16.60
N GLY A 39 -6.07 18.81 17.68
CA GLY A 39 -5.82 20.15 18.20
C GLY A 39 -6.77 21.19 17.62
N ASP A 40 -7.14 22.18 18.44
CA ASP A 40 -8.19 23.18 18.18
C ASP A 40 -8.10 23.79 16.78
N LYS A 41 -6.90 24.20 16.37
CA LYS A 41 -6.70 24.86 15.07
C LYS A 41 -7.06 23.94 13.90
N GLU A 42 -6.52 22.73 13.88
CA GLU A 42 -6.72 21.80 12.77
C GLU A 42 -8.18 21.34 12.72
N TYR A 43 -8.75 21.03 13.89
CA TYR A 43 -10.16 20.67 14.00
C TYR A 43 -11.07 21.82 13.54
N PHE A 44 -10.83 23.05 14.00
CA PHE A 44 -11.61 24.23 13.60
C PHE A 44 -11.57 24.45 12.08
N ASP A 45 -10.40 24.32 11.47
CA ASP A 45 -10.22 24.43 10.01
C ASP A 45 -11.01 23.34 9.25
N PHE A 46 -11.11 22.12 9.81
CA PHE A 46 -11.94 21.06 9.23
C PHE A 46 -13.43 21.35 9.34
N VAL A 47 -13.95 21.71 10.53
CA VAL A 47 -15.39 21.88 10.74
C VAL A 47 -15.94 23.16 10.12
N SER A 48 -15.09 24.16 9.89
CA SER A 48 -15.48 25.43 9.26
C SER A 48 -15.53 25.36 7.72
N ARG A 49 -15.14 24.23 7.12
CA ARG A 49 -15.05 24.06 5.67
C ARG A 49 -16.44 23.88 5.04
N ASP A 50 -16.68 24.56 3.92
CA ASP A 50 -17.83 24.28 3.06
C ASP A 50 -17.55 23.03 2.21
N TYR A 51 -17.99 21.86 2.70
CA TYR A 51 -17.80 20.57 2.03
C TYR A 51 -18.59 20.42 0.71
N LYS A 52 -19.50 21.34 0.39
CA LYS A 52 -20.19 21.37 -0.92
C LYS A 52 -19.38 22.08 -1.99
N ASN A 53 -18.30 22.76 -1.61
CA ASN A 53 -17.42 23.43 -2.55
C ASN A 53 -16.71 22.41 -3.46
N LYS A 54 -16.58 22.71 -4.75
CA LYS A 54 -15.88 21.86 -5.73
C LYS A 54 -14.40 21.59 -5.40
N TYR A 55 -13.76 22.43 -4.58
CA TYR A 55 -12.39 22.28 -4.11
C TYR A 55 -12.28 21.64 -2.72
N ALA A 56 -13.40 21.36 -2.05
CA ALA A 56 -13.40 20.86 -0.67
C ALA A 56 -12.59 19.57 -0.52
N PHE A 57 -12.63 18.68 -1.50
CA PHE A 57 -11.82 17.47 -1.50
C PHE A 57 -10.33 17.80 -1.48
N GLN A 58 -9.85 18.64 -2.39
CA GLN A 58 -8.44 19.00 -2.52
C GLN A 58 -7.92 19.74 -1.28
N ASP A 59 -8.72 20.65 -0.73
CA ASP A 59 -8.36 21.38 0.49
C ASP A 59 -8.29 20.45 1.71
N THR A 60 -9.23 19.50 1.80
CA THR A 60 -9.25 18.48 2.86
C THR A 60 -8.07 17.54 2.75
N GLU A 61 -7.78 17.05 1.54
CA GLU A 61 -6.64 16.18 1.27
C GLU A 61 -5.34 16.89 1.66
N LYS A 62 -5.16 18.14 1.23
CA LYS A 62 -3.97 18.94 1.55
C LYS A 62 -3.78 19.12 3.06
N GLN A 63 -4.85 19.39 3.80
CA GLN A 63 -4.79 19.52 5.26
C GLN A 63 -4.37 18.20 5.90
N ILE A 64 -5.01 17.08 5.53
CA ILE A 64 -4.68 15.76 6.08
C ILE A 64 -3.21 15.41 5.79
N ARG A 65 -2.72 15.64 4.57
CA ARG A 65 -1.33 15.35 4.19
C ARG A 65 -0.30 16.08 5.06
N ASN A 66 -0.64 17.24 5.60
CA ASN A 66 0.22 17.98 6.54
C ASN A 66 0.09 17.50 7.99
N LEU A 67 -1.01 16.81 8.31
CA LEU A 67 -1.35 16.41 9.67
C LEU A 67 -0.86 15.00 10.02
N ILE A 68 -0.89 14.08 9.05
CA ILE A 68 -0.61 12.66 9.28
C ILE A 68 0.76 12.25 8.74
N SER A 69 1.37 11.25 9.38
CA SER A 69 2.57 10.60 8.87
C SER A 69 2.21 9.63 7.74
N LEU A 70 2.23 10.13 6.49
CA LEU A 70 1.88 9.31 5.32
C LEU A 70 2.77 8.06 5.18
N GLY A 71 4.07 8.19 5.49
CA GLY A 71 5.00 7.06 5.41
C GLY A 71 4.59 5.89 6.30
N PHE A 72 4.10 6.17 7.50
CA PHE A 72 3.59 5.14 8.42
C PHE A 72 2.43 4.36 7.81
N PHE A 73 1.41 5.04 7.29
CA PHE A 73 0.21 4.38 6.74
C PHE A 73 0.46 3.72 5.38
N GLU A 74 1.31 4.29 4.54
CA GLU A 74 1.77 3.64 3.31
C GLU A 74 2.55 2.35 3.63
N GLN A 75 3.40 2.37 4.67
CA GLN A 75 4.11 1.17 5.10
C GLN A 75 3.14 0.11 5.60
N GLU A 76 2.20 0.47 6.49
CA GLU A 76 1.16 -0.45 6.95
C GLU A 76 0.38 -1.07 5.78
N ARG A 77 0.03 -0.27 4.76
CA ARG A 77 -0.66 -0.75 3.56
C ARG A 77 0.18 -1.76 2.78
N ILE A 78 1.46 -1.48 2.53
CA ILE A 78 2.34 -2.41 1.81
C ILE A 78 2.56 -3.69 2.62
N LEU A 79 2.78 -3.59 3.93
CA LEU A 79 2.91 -4.75 4.81
C LEU A 79 1.65 -5.62 4.80
N ASP A 80 0.47 -5.02 4.81
CA ASP A 80 -0.81 -5.73 4.70
C ASP A 80 -0.92 -6.48 3.36
N LEU A 81 -0.58 -5.84 2.23
CA LEU A 81 -0.59 -6.48 0.91
C LEU A 81 0.39 -7.67 0.83
N LEU A 82 1.61 -7.53 1.35
CA LEU A 82 2.60 -8.60 1.39
C LEU A 82 2.14 -9.77 2.28
N ASN A 83 1.54 -9.49 3.43
CA ASN A 83 1.00 -10.52 4.32
C ASN A 83 -0.17 -11.29 3.66
N LYS A 84 -1.08 -10.59 2.99
CA LYS A 84 -2.20 -11.21 2.27
C LYS A 84 -1.71 -12.12 1.13
N LEU A 85 -0.66 -11.73 0.40
CA LEU A 85 -0.02 -12.62 -0.58
C LEU A 85 0.50 -13.92 0.04
N ILE A 86 1.10 -13.84 1.24
CA ILE A 86 1.63 -15.01 1.93
C ILE A 86 0.51 -15.96 2.38
N GLN A 87 -0.58 -15.40 2.91
CA GLN A 87 -1.71 -16.14 3.46
C GLN A 87 -2.63 -16.75 2.39
N ASN A 88 -2.50 -16.33 1.12
CA ASN A 88 -3.49 -16.56 0.05
C ASN A 88 -4.85 -15.92 0.33
N ASP A 89 -4.90 -14.91 1.18
CA ASP A 89 -6.13 -14.23 1.53
C ASP A 89 -6.41 -13.14 0.51
N ASN A 90 -7.60 -13.18 -0.10
CA ASN A 90 -8.08 -12.22 -1.11
C ASN A 90 -7.33 -12.26 -2.45
N GLU A 91 -8.03 -12.65 -3.52
CA GLU A 91 -7.65 -12.48 -4.95
C GLU A 91 -6.15 -12.18 -5.19
N PRO A 92 -5.22 -13.13 -4.99
CA PRO A 92 -3.79 -12.84 -4.92
C PRO A 92 -3.23 -12.20 -6.20
N LEU A 93 -3.81 -12.50 -7.37
CA LEU A 93 -3.46 -11.84 -8.63
C LEU A 93 -3.76 -10.34 -8.61
N ARG A 94 -4.88 -9.92 -7.99
CA ARG A 94 -5.24 -8.51 -7.82
C ARG A 94 -4.33 -7.81 -6.82
N ILE A 95 -3.81 -8.52 -5.82
CA ILE A 95 -2.80 -7.97 -4.92
C ILE A 95 -1.48 -7.75 -5.68
N MET A 96 -1.07 -8.69 -6.53
CA MET A 96 0.12 -8.53 -7.37
C MET A 96 -0.02 -7.36 -8.34
N GLU A 97 -1.20 -7.13 -8.91
CA GLU A 97 -1.51 -5.95 -9.72
C GLU A 97 -1.30 -4.65 -8.94
N ARG A 98 -1.83 -4.55 -7.71
CA ARG A 98 -1.61 -3.37 -6.85
C ARG A 98 -0.15 -3.15 -6.52
N LEU A 99 0.60 -4.22 -6.23
CA LEU A 99 2.03 -4.11 -5.96
C LEU A 99 2.84 -3.74 -7.22
N TYR A 100 2.32 -4.04 -8.41
CA TYR A 100 2.89 -3.56 -9.66
C TYR A 100 2.65 -2.06 -9.85
N ASP A 101 1.46 -1.55 -9.52
CA ASP A 101 1.19 -0.10 -9.52
C ASP A 101 2.09 0.61 -8.51
N ASP A 102 2.20 0.07 -7.29
CA ASP A 102 3.11 0.57 -6.24
C ASP A 102 4.58 0.61 -6.70
N TYR A 103 5.01 -0.42 -7.45
CA TYR A 103 6.32 -0.41 -8.08
C TYR A 103 6.47 0.73 -9.10
N CYS A 104 5.47 0.92 -9.97
CA CYS A 104 5.46 1.99 -10.97
C CYS A 104 5.49 3.38 -10.32
N ASP A 105 4.87 3.52 -9.15
CA ASP A 105 4.80 4.77 -8.39
C ASP A 105 6.10 5.10 -7.63
N GLY A 106 7.04 4.16 -7.54
CA GLY A 106 8.40 4.42 -7.06
C GLY A 106 8.93 3.43 -6.03
N TYR A 107 8.13 2.46 -5.57
CA TYR A 107 8.58 1.45 -4.61
C TYR A 107 9.43 0.36 -5.29
N ASN A 108 10.64 0.71 -5.74
CA ASN A 108 11.50 -0.17 -6.55
C ASN A 108 11.90 -1.47 -5.85
N PHE A 109 11.83 -1.55 -4.52
CA PHE A 109 12.03 -2.80 -3.78
C PHE A 109 10.98 -3.88 -4.13
N LEU A 110 9.82 -3.50 -4.70
CA LEU A 110 8.78 -4.41 -5.20
C LEU A 110 9.07 -4.95 -6.62
N ARG A 111 10.12 -4.47 -7.29
CA ARG A 111 10.40 -4.77 -8.69
C ARG A 111 10.43 -6.27 -9.01
N TYR A 112 10.91 -7.12 -8.10
CA TYR A 112 10.91 -8.57 -8.32
C TYR A 112 9.48 -9.11 -8.47
N ILE A 113 8.59 -8.81 -7.51
CA ILE A 113 7.18 -9.21 -7.55
C ILE A 113 6.47 -8.61 -8.76
N ALA A 114 6.67 -7.31 -9.00
CA ALA A 114 6.04 -6.56 -10.07
C ALA A 114 6.42 -7.10 -11.45
N LEU A 115 7.72 -7.34 -11.69
CA LEU A 115 8.19 -7.90 -12.96
C LEU A 115 7.78 -9.35 -13.15
N TYR A 116 7.74 -10.15 -12.08
CA TYR A 116 7.22 -11.50 -12.16
C TYR A 116 5.75 -11.51 -12.61
N PHE A 117 4.93 -10.58 -12.09
CA PHE A 117 3.53 -10.41 -12.48
C PHE A 117 3.35 -10.00 -13.94
N ILE A 118 3.92 -8.84 -14.33
CA ILE A 118 3.67 -8.24 -15.64
C ILE A 118 4.30 -9.02 -16.81
N SER A 119 5.29 -9.86 -16.51
CA SER A 119 5.86 -10.80 -17.50
C SER A 119 5.01 -12.05 -17.69
N THR A 120 3.86 -12.16 -17.02
CA THR A 120 2.94 -13.29 -17.18
C THR A 120 1.95 -12.98 -18.29
N SER A 121 1.81 -13.89 -19.25
CA SER A 121 0.81 -13.74 -20.32
C SER A 121 -0.62 -13.66 -19.76
N ASP A 122 -1.48 -12.84 -20.38
CA ASP A 122 -2.89 -12.72 -20.02
C ASP A 122 -3.60 -14.07 -20.13
N GLU A 123 -3.26 -14.87 -21.15
CA GLU A 123 -3.80 -16.22 -21.29
C GLU A 123 -3.45 -17.11 -20.09
N TYR A 124 -2.22 -17.02 -19.56
CA TYR A 124 -1.84 -17.79 -18.38
C TYR A 124 -2.46 -17.25 -17.10
N LEU A 125 -2.63 -15.94 -16.96
CA LEU A 125 -3.38 -15.35 -15.83
C LEU A 125 -4.81 -15.90 -15.77
N GLU A 126 -5.49 -16.07 -16.90
CA GLU A 126 -6.81 -16.70 -16.95
C GLU A 126 -6.78 -18.18 -16.51
N VAL A 127 -5.72 -18.92 -16.86
CA VAL A 127 -5.52 -20.28 -16.35
C VAL A 127 -5.37 -20.28 -14.83
N LEU A 128 -4.55 -19.37 -14.29
CA LEU A 128 -4.29 -19.27 -12.85
C LEU A 128 -5.55 -18.91 -12.04
N LYS A 129 -6.47 -18.11 -12.61
CA LYS A 129 -7.77 -17.80 -11.97
C LYS A 129 -8.63 -19.06 -11.77
N ASN A 130 -8.49 -20.04 -12.66
CA ASN A 130 -9.34 -21.24 -12.69
C ASN A 130 -8.66 -22.50 -12.11
N ASP A 131 -7.34 -22.47 -11.90
CA ASP A 131 -6.56 -23.61 -11.39
C ASP A 131 -5.79 -23.22 -10.12
N GLN A 132 -6.36 -23.57 -8.97
CA GLN A 132 -5.78 -23.26 -7.66
C GLN A 132 -4.41 -23.92 -7.44
N ILE A 133 -4.16 -25.11 -8.01
CA ILE A 133 -2.87 -25.80 -7.85
C ILE A 133 -1.79 -25.03 -8.62
N ARG A 134 -2.06 -24.66 -9.87
CA ARG A 134 -1.15 -23.82 -10.66
C ARG A 134 -0.96 -22.45 -10.03
N LEU A 135 -2.01 -21.85 -9.48
CA LEU A 135 -1.91 -20.59 -8.74
C LEU A 135 -0.96 -20.70 -7.55
N GLN A 136 -1.06 -21.77 -6.74
CA GLN A 136 -0.13 -21.96 -5.62
C GLN A 136 1.32 -22.13 -6.09
N GLN A 137 1.54 -22.87 -7.18
CA GLN A 137 2.87 -23.04 -7.76
C GLN A 137 3.44 -21.71 -8.29
N TYR A 138 2.60 -20.95 -8.99
CA TYR A 138 2.94 -19.62 -9.52
C TYR A 138 3.31 -18.64 -8.40
N LEU A 139 2.55 -18.64 -7.30
CA LEU A 139 2.78 -17.75 -6.15
C LEU A 139 3.95 -18.18 -5.26
N ALA A 140 4.45 -19.41 -5.36
CA ALA A 140 5.51 -19.91 -4.49
C ALA A 140 6.76 -19.01 -4.43
N PRO A 141 7.40 -18.62 -5.55
CA PRO A 141 8.53 -17.68 -5.52
C PRO A 141 8.14 -16.28 -5.04
N ILE A 142 6.92 -15.83 -5.32
CA ILE A 142 6.42 -14.52 -4.89
C ILE A 142 6.27 -14.45 -3.38
N LYS A 143 5.77 -15.52 -2.75
CA LYS A 143 5.66 -15.60 -1.29
C LYS A 143 7.02 -15.62 -0.60
N VAL A 144 8.03 -16.23 -1.23
CA VAL A 144 9.41 -16.19 -0.72
C VAL A 144 9.91 -14.75 -0.72
N ASP A 145 9.70 -14.02 -1.80
CA ASP A 145 10.12 -12.62 -1.89
C ASP A 145 9.32 -11.69 -0.97
N ALA A 146 8.01 -11.90 -0.85
CA ALA A 146 7.17 -11.15 0.09
C ALA A 146 7.64 -11.33 1.54
N LYS A 147 7.94 -12.56 1.96
CA LYS A 147 8.51 -12.85 3.30
C LYS A 147 9.87 -12.19 3.50
N ARG A 148 10.72 -12.19 2.46
CA ARG A 148 12.02 -11.52 2.48
C ARG A 148 11.84 -10.02 2.72
N LEU A 149 10.94 -9.37 1.97
CA LEU A 149 10.67 -7.94 2.13
C LEU A 149 10.11 -7.61 3.52
N LEU A 150 9.15 -8.40 4.03
CA LEU A 150 8.62 -8.23 5.39
C LEU A 150 9.74 -8.27 6.43
N ALA A 151 10.67 -9.23 6.34
CA ALA A 151 11.80 -9.33 7.27
C ALA A 151 12.73 -8.10 7.23
N TYR A 152 12.84 -7.42 6.10
CA TYR A 152 13.61 -6.17 5.99
C TYR A 152 12.89 -4.97 6.61
N PHE A 153 11.57 -4.92 6.52
CA PHE A 153 10.76 -3.92 7.23
C PHE A 153 10.82 -4.14 8.75
N GLU A 154 10.74 -5.39 9.22
CA GLU A 154 10.83 -5.72 10.66
C GLU A 154 12.17 -5.31 11.30
N LYS A 155 13.23 -5.23 10.50
CA LYS A 155 14.59 -4.86 10.94
C LYS A 155 14.93 -3.38 10.71
N ASP A 156 14.00 -2.57 10.22
CA ASP A 156 14.24 -1.17 9.80
C ASP A 156 15.36 -1.01 8.74
N GLU A 157 15.62 -2.09 7.98
CA GLU A 157 16.53 -2.12 6.83
C GLU A 157 15.83 -1.61 5.56
N LEU A 158 14.50 -1.64 5.56
CA LEU A 158 13.64 -1.02 4.57
C LEU A 158 12.54 -0.24 5.31
N SER A 159 12.29 1.02 4.95
CA SER A 159 11.21 1.79 5.57
C SER A 159 10.65 2.87 4.64
N ILE A 160 9.35 3.14 4.71
CA ILE A 160 8.70 4.19 3.92
C ILE A 160 8.70 5.49 4.73
N VAL A 161 9.27 6.54 4.15
CA VAL A 161 9.41 7.85 4.80
C VAL A 161 8.19 8.73 4.52
N VAL A 162 7.76 8.74 3.26
CA VAL A 162 6.56 9.42 2.76
C VAL A 162 6.07 8.65 1.53
N GLU A 163 4.89 8.98 1.02
CA GLU A 163 4.34 8.36 -0.20
C GLU A 163 5.40 8.32 -1.31
N ASN A 164 5.65 7.11 -1.82
CA ASN A 164 6.58 6.79 -2.91
C ASN A 164 8.06 7.04 -2.62
N VAL A 165 8.43 7.35 -1.36
CA VAL A 165 9.83 7.58 -0.96
C VAL A 165 10.16 6.70 0.23
N TYR A 166 11.24 5.93 0.10
CA TYR A 166 11.66 4.96 1.10
C TYR A 166 13.17 5.04 1.38
N THR A 167 13.57 4.59 2.56
CA THR A 167 14.97 4.29 2.86
C THR A 167 15.23 2.81 2.67
N ASP A 168 16.39 2.49 2.12
CA ASP A 168 16.83 1.13 1.90
C ASP A 168 18.29 1.05 2.33
N LYS A 169 18.51 0.36 3.45
CA LYS A 169 19.81 0.15 4.08
C LYS A 169 20.35 -1.25 3.82
N ARG A 170 19.62 -2.07 3.04
CA ARG A 170 20.06 -3.41 2.66
C ARG A 170 21.32 -3.34 1.81
N ASP A 171 22.21 -4.30 1.97
CA ASP A 171 23.37 -4.45 1.10
C ASP A 171 22.92 -4.75 -0.34
N VAL A 172 23.73 -4.35 -1.33
CA VAL A 172 23.40 -4.56 -2.76
C VAL A 172 23.19 -6.04 -3.09
N VAL A 173 23.91 -6.93 -2.41
CA VAL A 173 23.76 -8.39 -2.57
C VAL A 173 22.38 -8.89 -2.14
N ASP A 174 21.76 -8.22 -1.18
CA ASP A 174 20.44 -8.57 -0.62
C ASP A 174 19.28 -7.99 -1.43
N ARG A 175 19.56 -7.04 -2.32
CA ARG A 175 18.63 -6.41 -3.26
C ARG A 175 18.51 -7.23 -4.54
N ILE A 176 17.89 -8.41 -4.43
CA ILE A 176 17.73 -9.35 -5.54
C ILE A 176 17.05 -8.72 -6.76
N GLU A 177 16.22 -7.71 -6.55
CA GLU A 177 15.57 -6.95 -7.62
C GLU A 177 16.54 -6.18 -8.53
N LEU A 178 17.81 -6.05 -8.15
CA LEU A 178 18.86 -5.41 -8.95
C LEU A 178 19.63 -6.42 -9.82
N HIS A 179 19.73 -7.69 -9.41
CA HIS A 179 20.65 -8.66 -10.03
C HIS A 179 20.03 -10.01 -10.38
N SER A 180 18.94 -10.41 -9.73
CA SER A 180 18.31 -11.72 -9.91
C SER A 180 17.14 -11.72 -10.91
N ILE A 181 16.78 -10.58 -11.50
CA ILE A 181 15.63 -10.47 -12.44
C ILE A 181 15.83 -11.35 -13.67
N ASN A 182 17.02 -11.35 -14.28
CA ASN A 182 17.28 -12.18 -15.46
C ASN A 182 17.19 -13.67 -15.13
N GLU A 183 17.69 -14.08 -13.97
CA GLU A 183 17.58 -15.47 -13.52
C GLU A 183 16.13 -15.87 -13.24
N MET A 184 15.36 -14.99 -12.59
CA MET A 184 13.94 -15.18 -12.33
C MET A 184 13.20 -15.40 -13.65
N LEU A 185 13.39 -14.53 -14.65
CA LEU A 185 12.75 -14.64 -15.95
C LEU A 185 13.17 -15.92 -16.69
N ALA A 186 14.44 -16.32 -16.62
CA ALA A 186 14.92 -17.56 -17.24
C ALA A 186 14.37 -18.83 -16.58
N LYS A 187 14.12 -18.79 -15.26
CA LYS A 187 13.56 -19.91 -14.48
C LYS A 187 12.04 -19.96 -14.57
N LYS A 188 11.38 -18.84 -14.88
CA LYS A 188 9.93 -18.77 -15.10
C LYS A 188 9.58 -19.57 -16.35
N LYS A 189 9.04 -20.76 -16.14
CA LYS A 189 8.49 -21.60 -17.21
C LYS A 189 6.98 -21.44 -17.19
N GLU A 190 6.45 -20.69 -18.14
CA GLU A 190 5.03 -20.81 -18.49
C GLU A 190 4.85 -22.19 -19.13
N PRO A 191 3.96 -23.04 -18.60
CA PRO A 191 3.66 -24.34 -19.20
C PRO A 191 2.87 -24.20 -20.51
#